data_AF-A0A085W327-F1
#
_entry.id   AF-A0A085W327-F1
#
_cell.length_a   1.000
_cell.length_b   1.000
_cell.length_c   1.000
_cell.angle_alpha   90.00
_cell.angle_beta   90.00
_cell.angle_gamma   90.00
#
_symmetry.space_group_name_H-M   'P 1'
#
loop_
_entity.id
_entity.type
_entity.pdbx_description
1 polymer ?
#
loop_
_entity_poly.entity_id
_entity_poly.type
_entity_poly.pdbx_seq_one_letter_code
_entity_poly.pdbx_strand_id
1 'polypeptide(L)'
;MRTSGFWLLPVILAVSAVAGAADFVGPESCKGCHPAAYTAWQQSKHARALDSLSDTQKKDARCLSCHAPDQSQGVANVSCETCHGGGQNYAPAYVMKDPELARLVGLVDPSEKQCRTCHDASSPSLRPFNFVESLKAIDHWSAERAKKSARAETTSPPPAKK
;
A
#
# COMPACT_ATOMS: atom_id res chain seq x y z
N MET A 1 38.61 -27.33 55.09
CA MET A 1 37.62 -27.93 54.17
C MET A 1 36.95 -26.80 53.39
N ARG A 2 36.85 -26.93 52.06
CA ARG A 2 36.50 -25.87 51.10
C ARG A 2 35.01 -25.52 51.17
N THR A 3 34.67 -24.25 51.36
CA THR A 3 33.30 -23.73 51.23
C THR A 3 33.06 -23.33 49.77
N SER A 4 32.34 -24.16 49.04
CA SER A 4 31.94 -23.91 47.65
C SER A 4 30.83 -22.84 47.60
N GLY A 5 31.15 -21.68 47.03
CA GLY A 5 30.17 -20.63 46.73
C GLY A 5 29.39 -20.97 45.46
N PHE A 6 28.07 -21.11 45.59
CA PHE A 6 27.16 -21.20 44.44
C PHE A 6 26.99 -19.80 43.83
N TRP A 7 27.62 -19.59 42.68
CA TRP A 7 27.40 -18.41 41.85
C TRP A 7 26.11 -18.64 41.05
N LEU A 8 25.00 -18.05 41.49
CA LEU A 8 23.75 -18.01 40.74
C LEU A 8 23.91 -17.05 39.56
N LEU A 9 24.18 -17.57 38.36
CA LEU A 9 24.04 -16.80 37.12
C LEU A 9 22.55 -16.53 36.86
N PRO A 10 22.13 -15.28 36.60
CA PRO A 10 20.78 -15.00 36.18
C PRO A 10 20.56 -15.50 34.76
N VAL A 11 19.59 -16.40 34.57
CA VAL A 11 19.11 -16.82 33.26
C VAL A 11 18.31 -15.66 32.67
N ILE A 12 18.92 -14.91 31.75
CA ILE A 12 18.23 -13.90 30.96
C ILE A 12 17.40 -14.65 29.91
N LEU A 13 16.09 -14.77 30.13
CA LEU A 13 15.16 -15.18 29.09
C LEU A 13 15.10 -14.07 28.04
N ALA A 14 15.77 -14.26 26.92
CA ALA A 14 15.58 -13.45 25.73
C ALA A 14 14.19 -13.76 25.15
N VAL A 15 13.23 -12.86 25.36
CA VAL A 15 11.96 -12.88 24.65
C VAL A 15 12.25 -12.48 23.21
N SER A 16 12.36 -13.46 22.31
CA SER A 16 12.38 -13.22 20.88
C SER A 16 11.03 -12.61 20.49
N ALA A 17 11.03 -11.32 20.14
CA ALA A 17 9.88 -10.71 19.49
C ALA A 17 9.66 -11.44 18.16
N VAL A 18 8.59 -12.22 18.07
CA VAL A 18 8.11 -12.77 16.82
C VAL A 18 7.59 -11.58 16.01
N ALA A 19 8.44 -11.01 15.17
CA ALA A 19 8.00 -10.11 14.12
C ALA A 19 7.09 -10.93 13.19
N GLY A 20 5.77 -10.70 13.28
CA GLY A 20 4.85 -11.26 12.30
C GLY A 20 5.27 -10.81 10.91
N ALA A 21 5.34 -11.72 9.95
CA ALA A 21 5.54 -11.35 8.55
C ALA A 21 4.40 -10.40 8.16
N ALA A 22 4.72 -9.15 7.84
CA ALA A 22 3.71 -8.21 7.40
C ALA A 22 3.35 -8.50 5.94
N ASP A 23 2.04 -8.69 5.71
CA ASP A 23 1.27 -8.39 4.49
C ASP A 23 1.91 -7.43 3.46
N PHE A 24 2.54 -6.40 4.03
CA PHE A 24 2.77 -5.10 3.43
C PHE A 24 4.26 -4.80 3.34
N VAL A 25 4.68 -4.26 2.20
CA VAL A 25 6.07 -3.89 1.92
C VAL A 25 6.29 -2.38 1.97
N GLY A 26 5.22 -1.60 2.10
CA GLY A 26 5.23 -0.15 2.14
C GLY A 26 5.45 0.52 0.77
N PRO A 27 5.08 1.81 0.64
CA PRO A 27 5.11 2.52 -0.63
C PRO A 27 6.52 2.71 -1.21
N GLU A 28 7.56 2.75 -0.37
CA GLU A 28 8.94 2.87 -0.83
C GLU A 28 9.38 1.68 -1.68
N SER A 29 8.91 0.47 -1.34
CA SER A 29 9.19 -0.74 -2.12
C SER A 29 8.61 -0.67 -3.54
N CYS A 30 7.50 0.06 -3.71
CA CYS A 30 6.86 0.25 -5.02
C CYS A 30 7.62 1.22 -5.92
N LYS A 31 8.34 2.20 -5.35
CA LYS A 31 9.03 3.28 -6.06
C LYS A 31 10.04 2.80 -7.10
N GLY A 32 10.74 1.71 -6.80
CA GLY A 32 11.80 1.18 -7.68
C GLY A 32 11.31 0.79 -9.08
N CYS A 33 10.09 0.25 -9.17
CA CYS A 33 9.48 -0.17 -10.44
C CYS A 33 8.39 0.81 -10.92
N HIS A 34 7.77 1.57 -10.02
CA HIS A 34 6.68 2.50 -10.33
C HIS A 34 6.97 3.95 -9.89
N PRO A 35 8.05 4.58 -10.37
CA PRO A 35 8.47 5.90 -9.88
C PRO A 35 7.46 7.01 -10.20
N ALA A 36 6.81 6.96 -11.37
CA ALA A 36 5.78 7.93 -11.75
C ALA A 36 4.54 7.82 -10.85
N ALA A 37 4.08 6.59 -10.59
CA ALA A 37 2.93 6.36 -9.73
C ALA A 37 3.23 6.76 -8.27
N TYR A 38 4.41 6.42 -7.77
CA TYR A 38 4.86 6.84 -6.45
C TYR A 38 4.88 8.36 -6.32
N THR A 39 5.37 9.07 -7.34
CA THR A 39 5.41 10.55 -7.34
C THR A 39 4.01 11.15 -7.29
N ALA A 40 3.08 10.64 -8.09
CA ALA A 40 1.68 11.08 -8.08
C ALA A 40 1.01 10.81 -6.72
N TRP A 41 1.22 9.62 -6.14
CA TRP A 41 0.73 9.27 -4.81
C TRP A 41 1.32 10.19 -3.74
N GLN A 42 2.62 10.42 -3.73
CA GLN A 42 3.32 11.24 -2.72
C GLN A 42 2.82 12.70 -2.67
N GLN A 43 2.35 13.21 -3.82
CA GLN A 43 1.76 14.55 -3.94
C GLN A 43 0.28 14.58 -3.53
N SER A 44 -0.37 13.42 -3.39
CA SER A 44 -1.78 13.33 -3.00
C SER A 44 -2.00 13.60 -1.51
N LYS A 45 -3.27 13.80 -1.13
CA LYS A 45 -3.67 13.88 0.28
C LYS A 45 -3.56 12.53 1.00
N HIS A 46 -3.64 11.42 0.29
CA HIS A 46 -3.56 10.08 0.88
C HIS A 46 -2.18 9.79 1.47
N ALA A 47 -1.10 10.20 0.79
CA ALA A 47 0.27 10.05 1.29
C ALA A 47 0.54 10.83 2.59
N ARG A 48 -0.34 11.78 2.93
CA ARG A 48 -0.26 12.64 4.12
C ARG A 48 -1.56 12.63 4.93
N ALA A 49 -2.31 11.54 4.86
CA ALA A 49 -3.63 11.46 5.46
C ALA A 49 -3.61 11.77 6.97
N LEU A 50 -2.56 11.38 7.69
CA LEU A 50 -2.42 11.70 9.12
C LEU A 50 -2.22 13.19 9.41
N ASP A 51 -1.77 14.01 8.45
CA ASP A 51 -1.53 15.45 8.64
C ASP A 51 -2.83 16.21 8.95
N SER A 52 -3.98 15.68 8.54
CA SER A 52 -5.28 16.31 8.83
C SER A 52 -5.84 15.97 10.22
N LEU A 53 -5.16 15.12 10.99
CA LEU A 53 -5.60 14.70 12.32
C LEU A 53 -4.82 15.41 13.44
N SER A 54 -5.52 15.74 14.51
CA SER A 54 -4.89 16.11 15.79
C SER A 54 -4.21 14.92 16.45
N ASP A 55 -3.32 15.16 17.41
CA ASP A 55 -2.61 14.10 18.13
C ASP A 55 -3.54 13.17 18.93
N THR A 56 -4.69 13.68 19.38
CA THR A 56 -5.73 12.87 20.00
C THR A 56 -6.38 11.94 18.97
N GLN A 57 -6.72 12.45 17.78
CA GLN A 57 -7.32 11.66 16.71
C GLN A 57 -6.35 10.62 16.15
N LYS A 58 -5.05 10.90 16.10
CA LYS A 58 -4.01 9.92 15.71
C LYS A 58 -3.90 8.73 16.65
N LYS A 59 -4.57 8.74 17.81
CA LYS A 59 -4.66 7.63 18.76
C LYS A 59 -6.02 6.93 18.76
N ASP A 60 -6.98 7.44 17.99
CA ASP A 60 -8.33 6.89 17.90
C ASP A 60 -8.43 5.94 16.70
N ALA A 61 -8.69 4.66 16.96
CA ALA A 61 -8.83 3.63 15.94
C ALA A 61 -9.90 3.96 14.89
N ARG A 62 -10.94 4.74 15.25
CA ARG A 62 -11.98 5.17 14.32
C ARG A 62 -11.49 6.20 13.30
N CYS A 63 -10.48 7.01 13.66
CA CYS A 63 -9.84 7.91 12.71
C CYS A 63 -8.79 7.16 11.88
N LEU A 64 -8.05 6.26 12.52
CA LEU A 64 -7.00 5.48 11.86
C LEU A 64 -7.54 4.49 10.84
N SER A 65 -8.78 4.01 10.97
CA SER A 65 -9.42 3.14 9.97
C SER A 65 -9.48 3.75 8.57
N CYS A 66 -9.39 5.08 8.46
CA CYS A 66 -9.37 5.78 7.17
C CYS A 66 -8.05 6.52 6.92
N HIS A 67 -7.40 7.05 7.95
CA HIS A 67 -6.21 7.88 7.79
C HIS A 67 -4.89 7.10 7.85
N ALA A 68 -4.88 5.89 8.39
CA ALA A 68 -3.75 4.96 8.33
C ALA A 68 -4.24 3.51 8.52
N PRO A 69 -5.07 3.00 7.59
CA PRO A 69 -5.75 1.71 7.74
C PRO A 69 -4.78 0.54 7.91
N ASP A 70 -3.58 0.67 7.33
CA ASP A 70 -2.55 -0.36 7.31
C ASP A 70 -1.47 -0.14 8.40
N GLN A 71 -1.73 0.72 9.39
CA GLN A 71 -0.76 1.06 10.44
C GLN A 71 -0.36 -0.16 11.29
N SER A 72 -1.29 -1.08 11.54
CA SER A 72 -1.00 -2.33 12.25
C SER A 72 -0.04 -3.25 11.47
N GLN A 73 0.09 -3.04 10.17
CA GLN A 73 1.01 -3.72 9.26
C GLN A 73 2.32 -2.93 9.08
N GLY A 74 2.53 -1.86 9.87
CA GLY A 74 3.73 -1.02 9.81
C GLY A 74 3.70 0.06 8.72
N VAL A 75 2.56 0.25 8.04
CA VAL A 75 2.43 1.24 6.96
C VAL A 75 1.64 2.46 7.43
N ALA A 76 2.29 3.62 7.44
CA ALA A 76 1.64 4.88 7.80
C ALA A 76 0.86 5.49 6.63
N ASN A 77 -0.13 6.33 6.95
CA ASN A 77 -1.00 7.00 6.00
C ASN A 77 -1.81 6.02 5.12
N VAL A 78 -2.52 6.54 4.12
CA VAL A 78 -3.10 5.75 3.04
C VAL A 78 -2.03 5.53 1.97
N SER A 79 -1.70 4.28 1.70
CA SER A 79 -0.59 3.88 0.83
C SER A 79 -1.07 3.23 -0.48
N CYS A 80 -0.12 2.77 -1.30
CA CYS A 80 -0.42 1.96 -2.49
C CYS A 80 -1.26 0.73 -2.13
N GLU A 81 -0.90 0.08 -1.02
CA GLU A 81 -1.42 -1.21 -0.61
C GLU A 81 -2.82 -1.09 0.03
N THR A 82 -3.20 0.11 0.50
CA THR A 82 -4.57 0.41 0.93
C THR A 82 -5.58 0.22 -0.21
N CYS A 83 -5.17 0.50 -1.45
CA CYS A 83 -6.00 0.34 -2.65
C CYS A 83 -5.74 -0.97 -3.38
N HIS A 84 -4.48 -1.44 -3.38
CA HIS A 84 -4.02 -2.55 -4.20
C HIS A 84 -3.81 -3.89 -3.45
N GLY A 85 -4.08 -3.93 -2.14
CA GLY A 85 -3.80 -5.08 -1.29
C GLY A 85 -2.35 -5.13 -0.82
N GLY A 86 -2.01 -6.08 0.06
CA GLY A 86 -0.66 -6.27 0.57
C GLY A 86 0.32 -6.70 -0.53
N GLY A 87 1.43 -5.98 -0.66
CA GLY A 87 2.36 -6.10 -1.78
C GLY A 87 3.36 -7.23 -1.69
N GLN A 88 3.46 -7.95 -0.56
CA GLN A 88 4.51 -8.95 -0.35
C GLN A 88 4.60 -10.00 -1.46
N ASN A 89 3.45 -10.42 -2.02
CA ASN A 89 3.37 -11.51 -2.98
C ASN A 89 3.43 -11.05 -4.44
N TYR A 90 3.03 -9.80 -4.73
CA TYR A 90 3.01 -9.28 -6.10
C TYR A 90 4.14 -8.28 -6.41
N ALA A 91 4.86 -7.79 -5.40
CA ALA A 91 6.03 -6.93 -5.57
C ALA A 91 7.23 -7.63 -6.26
N PRO A 92 7.47 -8.95 -6.11
CA PRO A 92 8.56 -9.61 -6.83
C PRO A 92 8.42 -9.47 -8.34
N ALA A 93 9.50 -9.07 -9.01
CA ALA A 93 9.47 -8.71 -10.43
C ALA A 93 8.98 -9.83 -11.36
N TYR A 94 9.18 -11.10 -10.99
CA TYR A 94 8.69 -12.24 -11.78
C TYR A 94 7.17 -12.41 -11.68
N VAL A 95 6.55 -12.01 -10.56
CA VAL A 95 5.10 -11.99 -10.38
C VAL A 95 4.49 -10.76 -11.05
N MET A 96 5.05 -9.57 -10.80
CA MET A 96 4.53 -8.30 -11.31
C MET A 96 4.44 -8.24 -12.84
N LYS A 97 5.29 -8.98 -13.55
CA LYS A 97 5.28 -9.04 -15.03
C LYS A 97 4.13 -9.87 -15.58
N ASP A 98 3.49 -10.69 -14.76
CA ASP A 98 2.32 -11.50 -15.10
C ASP A 98 1.08 -10.94 -14.39
N PRO A 99 0.20 -10.21 -15.10
CA PRO A 99 -0.97 -9.59 -14.50
C PRO A 99 -2.00 -10.58 -13.96
N GLU A 100 -2.04 -11.81 -14.47
CA GLU A 100 -2.95 -12.84 -13.96
C GLU A 100 -2.42 -13.41 -12.65
N LEU A 101 -1.12 -13.74 -12.62
CA LEU A 101 -0.46 -14.22 -11.41
C LEU A 101 -0.48 -13.16 -10.31
N ALA A 102 -0.20 -11.90 -10.61
CA ALA A 102 -0.23 -10.81 -9.64
C ALA A 102 -1.60 -10.69 -8.95
N ARG A 103 -2.69 -10.77 -9.72
CA ARG A 103 -4.06 -10.76 -9.17
C ARG A 103 -4.35 -12.00 -8.35
N LEU A 104 -3.93 -13.17 -8.83
CA LEU A 104 -4.13 -14.44 -8.14
C LEU A 104 -3.48 -14.46 -6.75
N VAL A 105 -2.35 -13.78 -6.59
CA VAL A 105 -1.60 -13.75 -5.32
C VAL A 105 -1.86 -12.52 -4.45
N GLY A 106 -2.83 -11.66 -4.82
CA GLY A 106 -3.35 -10.63 -3.92
C GLY A 106 -3.40 -9.21 -4.47
N LEU A 107 -2.96 -8.93 -5.71
CA LEU A 107 -3.13 -7.61 -6.30
C LEU A 107 -4.61 -7.31 -6.55
N VAL A 108 -5.09 -6.22 -5.98
CA VAL A 108 -6.47 -5.73 -6.14
C VAL A 108 -6.51 -4.60 -7.16
N ASP A 109 -7.44 -4.69 -8.12
CA ASP A 109 -7.85 -3.55 -8.93
C ASP A 109 -8.96 -2.79 -8.16
N PRO A 110 -8.70 -1.57 -7.65
CA PRO A 110 -9.63 -0.88 -6.77
C PRO A 110 -10.93 -0.51 -7.49
N SER A 111 -12.05 -0.69 -6.79
CA SER A 111 -13.39 -0.32 -7.26
C SER A 111 -13.93 0.88 -6.49
N GLU A 112 -15.04 1.46 -6.96
CA GLU A 112 -15.76 2.52 -6.22
C GLU A 112 -16.10 2.09 -4.78
N LYS A 113 -16.46 0.81 -4.60
CA LYS A 113 -16.73 0.25 -3.27
C LYS A 113 -15.52 0.38 -2.34
N GLN A 114 -14.30 0.15 -2.85
CA GLN A 114 -13.08 0.30 -2.06
C GLN A 114 -12.87 1.75 -1.64
N CYS A 115 -13.16 2.73 -2.50
CA CYS A 115 -13.06 4.14 -2.14
C CYS A 115 -14.09 4.53 -1.06
N ARG A 116 -15.29 3.95 -1.15
CA ARG A 116 -16.38 4.22 -0.22
C ARG A 116 -16.22 3.57 1.15
N THR A 117 -15.19 2.77 1.40
CA THR A 117 -14.89 2.29 2.76
C THR A 117 -14.51 3.43 3.70
N CYS A 118 -13.91 4.49 3.14
CA CYS A 118 -13.52 5.70 3.87
C CYS A 118 -14.33 6.93 3.42
N HIS A 119 -14.78 6.96 2.17
CA HIS A 119 -15.58 8.03 1.59
C HIS A 119 -17.08 7.70 1.56
N ASP A 120 -17.64 7.48 2.73
CA ASP A 120 -19.08 7.28 2.94
C ASP A 120 -19.73 8.46 3.68
N ALA A 121 -20.99 8.28 4.10
CA ALA A 121 -21.75 9.27 4.84
C ALA A 121 -21.27 9.48 6.29
N SER A 122 -20.44 8.58 6.83
CA SER A 122 -19.85 8.71 8.16
C SER A 122 -18.59 9.60 8.17
N SER A 123 -18.01 9.83 7.00
CA SER A 123 -16.87 10.74 6.82
C SER A 123 -17.30 12.21 6.99
N PRO A 124 -16.62 13.01 7.84
CA PRO A 124 -16.96 14.40 8.06
C PRO A 124 -16.53 15.26 6.85
N SER A 125 -17.35 15.30 5.80
CA SER A 125 -17.14 16.10 4.60
C SER A 125 -18.32 17.04 4.34
N LEU A 126 -18.00 18.30 4.01
CA LEU A 126 -19.00 19.31 3.61
C LEU A 126 -19.57 19.06 2.21
N ARG A 127 -18.90 18.23 1.39
CA ARG A 127 -19.34 17.90 0.04
C ARG A 127 -19.50 16.38 -0.11
N PRO A 128 -20.57 15.92 -0.79
CA PRO A 128 -20.72 14.51 -1.12
C PRO A 128 -19.53 13.99 -1.93
N PHE A 129 -19.13 12.75 -1.67
CA PHE A 129 -18.08 12.10 -2.46
C PHE A 129 -18.58 11.75 -3.86
N ASN A 130 -17.91 12.30 -4.88
CA ASN A 130 -18.06 11.91 -6.28
C ASN A 130 -16.86 11.05 -6.70
N PHE A 131 -17.11 9.76 -6.96
CA PHE A 131 -16.05 8.81 -7.30
C PHE A 131 -15.30 9.19 -8.59
N VAL A 132 -16.03 9.48 -9.66
CA VAL A 132 -15.45 9.77 -10.98
C VAL A 132 -14.59 11.03 -10.95
N GLU A 133 -15.02 12.07 -10.22
CA GLU A 133 -14.25 13.29 -10.06
C GLU A 133 -13.02 13.08 -9.17
N SER A 134 -13.20 12.41 -8.03
CA SER A 134 -12.12 12.20 -7.05
C SER A 134 -11.02 11.28 -7.59
N LEU A 135 -11.36 10.32 -8.45
CA LEU A 135 -10.39 9.42 -9.05
C LEU A 135 -9.35 10.17 -9.90
N LYS A 136 -9.72 11.32 -10.49
CA LYS A 136 -8.79 12.16 -11.26
C LYS A 136 -7.66 12.73 -10.40
N ALA A 137 -7.91 12.94 -9.09
CA ALA A 137 -6.92 13.46 -8.16
C ALA A 137 -5.91 12.40 -7.69
N ILE A 138 -6.17 11.12 -7.95
CA ILE A 138 -5.30 10.00 -7.60
C ILE A 138 -4.88 9.20 -8.83
N ASP A 139 -5.24 9.62 -10.05
CA ASP A 139 -4.81 8.92 -11.26
C ASP A 139 -3.28 8.95 -11.36
N HIS A 140 -2.71 7.75 -11.33
CA HIS A 140 -1.27 7.54 -11.28
C HIS A 140 -0.82 6.50 -12.32
N TRP A 141 -1.69 6.17 -13.27
CA TRP A 141 -1.44 5.08 -14.21
C TRP A 141 -1.98 5.31 -15.64
N SER A 142 -2.96 6.19 -15.85
CA SER A 142 -3.54 6.39 -17.19
C SER A 142 -2.51 6.84 -18.22
N ALA A 143 -1.66 7.80 -17.86
CA ALA A 143 -0.59 8.29 -18.73
C ALA A 143 0.43 7.18 -19.08
N GLU A 144 0.80 6.34 -18.12
CA GLU A 144 1.75 5.25 -18.33
C GLU A 144 1.14 4.13 -19.19
N ARG A 145 -0.14 3.79 -19.01
CA ARG A 145 -0.83 2.85 -19.92
C ARG A 145 -0.86 3.37 -21.34
N ALA A 146 -1.20 4.64 -21.55
CA ALA A 146 -1.24 5.24 -22.87
C ALA A 146 0.12 5.12 -23.58
N LYS A 147 1.22 5.45 -22.89
CA LYS A 147 2.59 5.30 -23.40
C LYS A 147 2.91 3.83 -23.73
N LYS A 148 2.55 2.89 -22.86
CA LYS A 148 2.82 1.46 -23.06
C LYS A 148 2.03 0.90 -24.27
N SER A 149 0.77 1.26 -24.41
CA SER A 149 -0.08 0.86 -25.55
C SER A 149 0.47 1.39 -26.87
N ALA A 150 0.83 2.68 -26.92
CA ALA A 150 1.45 3.28 -28.11
C ALA A 150 2.79 2.62 -28.47
N ARG A 151 3.60 2.24 -27.47
CA ARG A 151 4.84 1.47 -27.71
C ARG A 151 4.56 0.07 -28.24
N ALA A 152 3.56 -0.63 -27.70
CA ALA A 152 3.20 -1.97 -28.16
C ALA A 152 2.74 -1.97 -29.63
N GLU A 153 1.94 -0.97 -30.01
CA GLU A 153 1.45 -0.77 -31.38
C GLU A 153 2.59 -0.53 -32.38
N THR A 154 3.56 0.31 -32.02
CA THR A 154 4.73 0.61 -32.90
C THR A 154 5.74 -0.53 -33.01
N THR A 155 5.76 -1.46 -32.05
CA THR A 155 6.66 -2.63 -32.07
C THR A 155 6.04 -3.93 -32.62
N SER A 156 4.75 -3.89 -32.99
CA SER A 156 4.07 -5.07 -33.54
C SER A 156 4.47 -5.30 -35.00
N PRO A 157 4.83 -6.53 -35.42
CA PRO A 157 5.11 -6.81 -36.83
C PRO A 157 3.87 -6.52 -37.69
N PRO A 158 4.02 -6.03 -38.93
CA PRO A 158 2.89 -5.83 -39.82
C PRO A 158 2.12 -7.14 -40.03
N PRO A 159 0.79 -7.10 -40.19
CA PRO A 159 -0.01 -8.31 -40.39
C PRO A 159 0.49 -9.06 -41.64
N ALA A 160 0.71 -10.36 -41.49
CA ALA A 160 1.10 -11.23 -42.60
C ALA A 160 0.03 -11.13 -43.70
N LYS A 161 0.45 -10.70 -44.89
CA LYS A 161 -0.41 -10.68 -46.08
C LYS A 161 -0.79 -12.14 -46.39
N LYS A 162 -2.09 -12.43 -46.44
CA LYS A 162 -2.62 -13.71 -46.91
C LYS A 162 -2.43 -13.84 -48.42
#